data_AF-A0A7X6CX24-F1
#
_entry.id   AF-A0A7X6CX24-F1
#
_cell.length_a   1.000
_cell.length_b   1.000
_cell.length_c   1.000
_cell.angle_alpha   90.00
_cell.angle_beta   90.00
_cell.angle_gamma   90.00
#
_symmetry.space_group_name_H-M   'P 1'
#
loop_
_entity.id
_entity.type
_entity.pdbx_description
1 polymer ?
#
loop_
_entity_poly.entity_id
_entity_poly.type
_entity_poly.pdbx_seq_one_letter_code
_entity_poly.pdbx_strand_id
1 'polypeptide(L)'
;MSTTPGCTPEGKSPPSPAAQLATQVASMLPEAAVVQVRIQGPHTLWPHLGLTAVNSHGRHVPVPRAKALVLARWIIRSFPQAQWAASGGHAFDLRTAELRGLEA
;
A
#
# COMPACT_ATOMS: atom_id res chain seq x y z
N MET A 1 -4.08 49.11 17.91
CA MET A 1 -4.88 47.87 18.03
C MET A 1 -4.27 46.89 17.06
N SER A 2 -3.63 45.85 17.58
CA SER A 2 -2.69 45.00 16.84
C SER A 2 -3.40 44.10 15.83
N THR A 3 -2.93 44.10 14.60
CA THR A 3 -3.26 43.11 13.58
C THR A 3 -2.51 41.82 13.88
N THR A 4 -3.21 40.78 14.35
CA THR A 4 -2.68 39.41 14.36
C THR A 4 -2.56 38.92 12.91
N PRO A 5 -1.36 38.54 12.42
CA PRO A 5 -1.26 37.82 11.16
C PRO A 5 -1.80 36.39 11.38
N GLY A 6 -2.98 36.14 10.84
CA GLY A 6 -3.56 34.80 10.77
C GLY A 6 -2.64 33.89 9.97
N CYS A 7 -2.19 32.83 10.64
CA CYS A 7 -1.38 31.75 10.10
C CYS A 7 -1.96 31.26 8.77
N THR A 8 -1.28 31.56 7.67
CA THR A 8 -1.51 30.88 6.40
C THR A 8 -0.92 29.49 6.55
N PRO A 9 -1.70 28.40 6.49
CA PRO A 9 -1.08 27.08 6.36
C PRO A 9 -0.38 27.08 5.01
N GLU A 10 0.95 27.06 5.02
CA GLU A 10 1.76 26.81 3.82
C GLU A 10 1.14 25.63 3.06
N GLY A 11 0.87 25.86 1.78
CA GLY A 11 0.13 24.99 0.88
C GLY A 11 0.82 23.64 0.66
N LYS A 12 0.75 22.75 1.64
CA LYS A 12 0.93 21.33 1.43
C LYS A 12 -0.47 20.76 1.22
N SER A 13 -0.84 20.53 -0.04
CA SER A 13 -2.04 19.75 -0.36
C SER A 13 -2.07 18.52 0.55
N PRO A 14 -3.22 18.15 1.13
CA PRO A 14 -3.29 16.98 1.99
C PRO A 14 -2.68 15.80 1.23
N PRO A 15 -1.80 15.00 1.86
CA PRO A 15 -1.19 13.86 1.19
C PRO A 15 -2.31 13.01 0.61
N SER A 16 -2.14 12.55 -0.63
CA SER A 16 -3.12 11.68 -1.26
C SER A 16 -3.39 10.47 -0.35
N PRO A 17 -4.60 9.88 -0.37
CA PRO A 17 -4.88 8.68 0.43
C PRO A 17 -3.83 7.56 0.24
N ALA A 18 -3.27 7.46 -0.97
CA ALA A 18 -2.17 6.57 -1.29
C ALA A 18 -0.85 6.93 -0.56
N ALA A 19 -0.47 8.21 -0.52
CA ALA A 19 0.73 8.66 0.19
C ALA A 19 0.61 8.47 1.72
N GLN A 20 -0.58 8.71 2.27
CA GLN A 20 -0.84 8.44 3.68
C GLN A 20 -0.77 6.94 3.97
N LEU A 21 -1.33 6.10 3.09
CA LEU A 21 -1.23 4.65 3.20
C LEU A 21 0.25 4.20 3.13
N ALA A 22 1.03 4.67 2.16
CA ALA A 22 2.44 4.33 2.02
C ALA A 22 3.23 4.64 3.30
N THR A 23 2.97 5.80 3.92
CA THR A 23 3.58 6.20 5.19
C THR A 23 3.22 5.25 6.33
N GLN A 24 1.94 4.86 6.44
CA GLN A 24 1.50 3.91 7.46
C GLN A 24 2.04 2.49 7.24
N VAL A 25 2.09 2.02 5.99
CA VAL A 25 2.64 0.70 5.68
C VAL A 25 4.16 0.67 5.92
N ALA A 26 4.88 1.73 5.54
CA ALA A 26 6.32 1.85 5.79
C ALA A 26 6.65 1.91 7.29
N SER A 27 5.82 2.54 8.12
CA SER A 27 6.03 2.52 9.58
C SER A 27 5.82 1.14 10.19
N MET A 28 4.91 0.33 9.62
CA MET A 28 4.67 -1.06 10.06
C MET A 28 5.68 -2.06 9.50
N LEU A 29 6.29 -1.76 8.35
CA LEU A 29 7.27 -2.57 7.63
C LEU A 29 8.47 -1.70 7.21
N PRO A 30 9.33 -1.28 8.16
CA PRO A 30 10.41 -0.32 7.88
C PRO A 30 11.46 -0.86 6.91
N GLU A 31 11.60 -2.18 6.81
CA GLU A 31 12.53 -2.83 5.90
C GLU A 31 11.94 -3.03 4.49
N ALA A 32 10.63 -2.85 4.30
CA ALA A 32 9.98 -3.05 3.01
C ALA A 32 10.10 -1.78 2.15
N ALA A 33 10.42 -1.97 0.87
CA ALA A 33 10.36 -0.92 -0.14
C ALA A 33 9.13 -1.08 -1.05
N VAL A 34 8.78 -2.33 -1.37
CA VAL A 34 7.63 -2.67 -2.23
C VAL A 34 6.82 -3.77 -1.57
N VAL A 35 5.50 -3.65 -1.68
CA VAL A 35 4.54 -4.63 -1.18
C VAL A 35 3.71 -5.16 -2.33
N GLN A 36 3.81 -6.46 -2.58
CA GLN A 36 3.02 -7.15 -3.58
C GLN A 36 1.76 -7.72 -2.94
N VAL A 37 0.60 -7.37 -3.48
CA VAL A 37 -0.71 -7.87 -3.04
C VAL A 37 -1.30 -8.71 -4.16
N ARG A 38 -1.73 -9.93 -3.83
CA ARG A 38 -2.35 -10.85 -4.79
C ARG A 38 -3.65 -11.39 -4.23
N ILE A 39 -4.67 -11.48 -5.09
CA ILE A 39 -5.88 -12.25 -4.81
C ILE A 39 -5.75 -13.55 -5.61
N GLN A 40 -5.51 -14.67 -4.93
CA GLN A 40 -5.49 -15.96 -5.61
C GLN A 40 -6.93 -16.39 -5.92
N GLY A 41 -7.20 -16.61 -7.21
CA GLY A 41 -8.48 -17.07 -7.76
C GLY A 41 -8.87 -18.51 -7.35
N PRO A 42 -10.00 -19.03 -7.89
CA PRO A 42 -10.97 -19.85 -7.17
C PRO A 42 -10.63 -21.34 -7.04
N HIS A 43 -9.35 -21.72 -7.00
CA HIS A 43 -8.97 -23.10 -6.66
C HIS A 43 -9.41 -23.49 -5.23
N THR A 44 -9.84 -22.50 -4.43
CA THR A 44 -10.41 -22.68 -3.10
C THR A 44 -11.67 -21.82 -2.98
N LEU A 45 -12.67 -22.29 -2.22
CA LEU A 45 -14.01 -21.69 -2.06
C LEU A 45 -14.03 -20.21 -1.63
N TRP A 46 -12.89 -19.66 -1.20
CA TRP A 46 -12.74 -18.26 -0.83
C TRP A 46 -11.44 -17.69 -1.43
N PRO A 47 -11.48 -16.46 -1.99
CA PRO A 47 -10.28 -15.80 -2.49
C PRO A 47 -9.24 -15.67 -1.37
N HIS A 48 -8.07 -16.27 -1.59
CA HIS A 48 -6.98 -16.17 -0.63
C HIS A 48 -6.17 -14.90 -0.90
N LEU A 49 -6.16 -14.03 0.11
CA LEU A 49 -5.40 -12.80 0.08
C LEU A 49 -3.95 -13.08 0.49
N GLY A 50 -3.02 -12.75 -0.42
CA GLY A 50 -1.58 -12.86 -0.22
C GLY A 50 -0.93 -11.49 -0.21
N LEU A 51 0.06 -11.32 0.66
CA LEU A 51 0.94 -10.16 0.67
C LEU A 51 2.39 -10.61 0.82
N THR A 52 3.24 -10.09 -0.05
CA THR A 52 4.67 -10.32 -0.02
C THR A 52 5.38 -8.98 0.00
N ALA A 53 6.22 -8.75 1.01
CA ALA A 53 7.03 -7.54 1.08
C ALA A 53 8.44 -7.83 0.58
N VAL A 54 9.01 -6.88 -0.17
CA VAL A 54 10.41 -6.91 -0.60
C VAL A 54 11.10 -5.62 -0.19
N ASN A 55 12.36 -5.73 0.23
CA ASN A 55 13.17 -4.58 0.59
C ASN A 55 13.78 -3.88 -0.64
N SER A 56 14.53 -2.81 -0.41
CA SER A 56 15.23 -2.06 -1.47
C SER A 56 16.29 -2.87 -2.22
N HIS A 57 16.75 -3.98 -1.64
CA HIS A 57 17.71 -4.90 -2.24
C HIS A 57 17.02 -6.09 -2.93
N GLY A 58 15.69 -6.08 -3.07
CA GLY A 58 14.91 -7.16 -3.68
C GLY A 58 14.76 -8.42 -2.83
N ARG A 59 15.15 -8.40 -1.55
CA ARG A 59 14.98 -9.54 -0.64
C ARG A 59 13.59 -9.54 -0.01
N HIS A 60 13.02 -10.73 0.17
CA HIS A 60 11.77 -10.90 0.88
C HIS A 60 11.91 -10.51 2.36
N VAL A 61 10.97 -9.68 2.82
CA VAL A 61 10.85 -9.31 4.24
C VAL A 61 9.79 -10.23 4.85
N PRO A 62 10.09 -10.94 5.95
CA PRO A 62 9.12 -11.79 6.61
C PRO A 62 7.99 -10.93 7.21
N VAL A 63 6.77 -11.13 6.73
CA VAL A 63 5.57 -10.47 7.25
C VAL A 63 4.67 -11.51 7.91
N PRO A 64 4.35 -11.37 9.22
CA PRO A 64 3.41 -12.26 9.88
C PRO A 64 2.06 -12.27 9.15
N ARG A 65 1.43 -13.45 9.02
CA ARG A 65 0.20 -13.62 8.24
C ARG A 65 -0.92 -12.67 8.64
N ALA A 66 -1.10 -12.39 9.93
CA ALA A 66 -2.10 -11.44 10.41
C ALA A 66 -1.84 -10.01 9.88
N LYS A 67 -0.58 -9.54 9.94
CA LYS A 67 -0.19 -8.23 9.39
C LYS A 67 -0.35 -8.19 7.88
N ALA A 68 0.07 -9.25 7.18
CA ALA A 68 -0.08 -9.39 5.73
C ALA A 68 -1.55 -9.24 5.29
N LEU A 69 -2.49 -9.88 5.99
CA LEU A 69 -3.92 -9.77 5.68
C LEU A 69 -4.48 -8.36 5.95
N VAL A 70 -4.09 -7.72 7.05
CA VAL A 70 -4.52 -6.35 7.37
C VAL A 70 -4.03 -5.37 6.31
N LEU A 71 -2.73 -5.41 6.00
CA LEU A 71 -2.10 -4.51 5.03
C LEU A 71 -2.67 -4.70 3.62
N ALA A 72 -2.85 -5.95 3.18
CA ALA A 72 -3.44 -6.21 1.88
C ALA A 72 -4.89 -5.70 1.78
N ARG A 73 -5.69 -5.84 2.84
CA ARG A 73 -7.07 -5.29 2.87
C ARG A 73 -7.08 -3.76 2.82
N TRP A 74 -6.14 -3.11 3.49
CA TRP A 74 -6.01 -1.65 3.44
C TRP A 74 -5.65 -1.19 2.03
N ILE A 75 -4.65 -1.82 1.41
CA ILE A 75 -4.23 -1.52 0.03
C ILE A 75 -5.40 -1.72 -0.95
N ILE A 76 -6.09 -2.86 -0.90
CA ILE A 76 -7.24 -3.11 -1.79
C ILE A 76 -8.33 -2.04 -1.64
N ARG A 77 -8.67 -1.67 -0.39
CA ARG A 77 -9.68 -0.63 -0.15
C ARG A 77 -9.24 0.76 -0.57
N SER A 78 -7.95 1.06 -0.55
CA SER A 78 -7.41 2.35 -1.02
C SER A 78 -7.34 2.47 -2.53
N PHE A 79 -7.38 1.36 -3.27
CA PHE A 79 -7.37 1.34 -4.73
C PHE A 79 -8.52 0.48 -5.30
N PRO A 80 -9.79 0.90 -5.14
CA PRO A 80 -10.94 0.16 -5.66
C PRO A 80 -10.94 0.03 -7.19
N GLN A 81 -10.27 0.95 -7.89
CA GLN A 81 -10.14 0.97 -9.35
C GLN A 81 -9.18 -0.09 -9.89
N ALA A 82 -8.30 -0.64 -9.05
CA ALA A 82 -7.38 -1.68 -9.46
C ALA A 82 -8.15 -3.00 -9.66
N GLN A 83 -7.96 -3.64 -10.82
CA GLN A 83 -8.68 -4.85 -11.20
C GLN A 83 -8.11 -6.08 -10.48
N TRP A 84 -8.22 -6.10 -9.15
CA TRP A 84 -7.55 -7.05 -8.25
C TRP A 84 -7.82 -8.53 -8.53
N ALA A 85 -8.99 -8.85 -9.12
CA ALA A 85 -9.38 -10.22 -9.47
C ALA A 85 -8.92 -10.63 -10.88
N ALA A 86 -8.61 -9.68 -11.75
CA ALA A 86 -8.22 -9.92 -13.13
C ALA A 86 -6.69 -9.89 -13.32
N SER A 87 -5.98 -9.13 -12.48
CA SER A 87 -4.53 -9.08 -12.48
C SER A 87 -3.95 -10.17 -11.58
N GLY A 88 -2.86 -10.82 -11.99
CA GLY A 88 -2.10 -11.77 -11.17
C GLY A 88 -1.51 -11.18 -9.87
N GLY A 89 -1.80 -9.91 -9.61
CA GLY A 89 -1.49 -9.13 -8.42
C GLY A 89 -1.14 -7.69 -8.77
N HIS A 90 -0.87 -6.90 -7.73
CA HIS A 90 -0.32 -5.56 -7.88
C HIS A 90 0.85 -5.34 -6.92
N ALA A 91 1.85 -4.58 -7.37
CA ALA A 91 2.95 -4.09 -6.56
C ALA A 91 2.65 -2.65 -6.13
N PHE A 92 2.67 -2.41 -4.82
CA PHE A 92 2.55 -1.10 -4.23
C PHE A 92 3.92 -0.63 -3.78
N ASP A 93 4.43 0.44 -4.39
CA ASP A 93 5.71 1.05 -4.04
C ASP A 93 5.51 2.00 -2.84
N LEU A 94 6.19 1.73 -1.72
CA LEU A 94 6.06 2.51 -0.49
C LEU A 94 6.76 3.86 -0.56
N ARG A 95 7.64 4.08 -1.54
CA ARG A 95 8.38 5.33 -1.73
C ARG A 95 7.62 6.30 -2.64
N THR A 96 7.00 5.79 -3.70
CA THR A 96 6.25 6.60 -4.66
C THR A 96 4.75 6.62 -4.38
N ALA A 97 4.25 5.73 -3.53
CA ALA A 97 2.84 5.51 -3.27
C ALA A 97 2.03 5.14 -4.53
N GLU A 98 2.69 4.50 -5.50
CA GLU A 98 2.09 4.05 -6.74
C GLU A 98 1.74 2.57 -6.70
N LEU A 99 0.60 2.23 -7.30
CA LEU A 99 0.20 0.85 -7.53
C LEU A 99 0.47 0.47 -8.98
N ARG A 100 1.23 -0.60 -9.19
CA ARG A 100 1.60 -1.14 -10.50
C ARG A 100 1.04 -2.55 -10.65
N GLY A 101 0.59 -2.92 -11.85
CA GLY A 101 0.22 -4.31 -12.15
C GLY A 101 1.42 -5.23 -12.01
N LEU A 102 1.25 -6.39 -11.40
CA LEU A 102 2.16 -7.51 -11.61
C LEU A 102 1.70 -8.19 -12.89
N GLU A 103 2.30 -7.80 -14.02
CA GLU A 103 2.15 -8.56 -15.27
C GLU A 103 2.54 -10.01 -14.98
N ALA A 104 1.65 -10.93 -15.34
CA ALA A 104 1.84 -12.37 -15.16
C ALA A 104 2.68 -12.96 -16.30
#